data_AF-A0A939UII3-F1
#
_entry.id   AF-A0A939UII3-F1
#
_cell.length_a   1.000
_cell.length_b   1.000
_cell.length_c   1.000
_cell.angle_alpha   90.00
_cell.angle_beta   90.00
_cell.angle_gamma   90.00
#
_symmetry.space_group_name_H-M   'P 1'
#
loop_
_entity.id
_entity.type
_entity.pdbx_description
1 polymer ?
#
loop_
_entity_poly.entity_id
_entity_poly.type
_entity_poly.pdbx_seq_one_letter_code
_entity_poly.pdbx_strand_id
1 'polypeptide(L)'
;MAMTNCPECGRSVSTKAVTCPHCGYPLPADAPFRTPPKPIDPSWTAKYEAIIRKRKVWHWVAFWLTLALFALFLYLCLFDKIDTSVYTFRDSYETKEEWLALSCVFGAFSIISLGFAIGTSARLKMYTETLCGYTVVVYLELTLATLIVEDQVVANFFRRTFFRKGLAAKLPDDTPYYVRYKNGRAEFSFSPFDAEENSTDKITF
;
A
#
# COMPACT_ATOMS: atom_id res chain seq x y z
N MET A 1 -25.74 -27.06 17.14
CA MET A 1 -24.30 -27.35 17.34
C MET A 1 -23.90 -28.35 16.26
N ALA A 2 -22.81 -28.10 15.53
CA ALA A 2 -22.36 -29.02 14.48
C ALA A 2 -21.67 -30.23 15.13
N MET A 3 -22.09 -31.43 14.74
CA MET A 3 -21.47 -32.70 15.13
C MET A 3 -20.88 -33.31 13.86
N THR A 4 -19.66 -33.82 13.95
CA THR A 4 -18.98 -34.53 12.87
C THR A 4 -18.77 -35.98 13.28
N ASN A 5 -18.70 -36.90 12.31
CA ASN A 5 -18.44 -38.31 12.61
C ASN A 5 -16.94 -38.55 12.68
N CYS A 6 -16.49 -39.25 13.72
CA CYS A 6 -15.10 -39.67 13.84
C CYS A 6 -14.76 -40.68 12.73
N PRO A 7 -13.65 -40.49 11.99
CA PRO A 7 -13.27 -41.38 10.88
C PRO A 7 -12.92 -42.80 11.34
N GLU A 8 -12.48 -42.98 12.59
CA GLU A 8 -12.12 -44.29 13.14
C GLU A 8 -13.32 -45.01 13.76
N CYS A 9 -14.07 -44.35 14.64
CA CYS A 9 -15.12 -45.02 15.41
C CYS A 9 -16.53 -44.77 14.87
N GLY A 10 -16.70 -43.90 13.87
CA GLY A 10 -18.00 -43.57 13.27
C GLY A 10 -19.00 -42.87 14.19
N ARG A 11 -18.60 -42.53 15.43
CA ARG A 11 -19.47 -41.89 16.41
C ARG A 11 -19.48 -40.38 16.23
N SER A 12 -20.60 -39.77 16.57
CA SER A 12 -20.75 -38.32 16.59
C SER A 12 -19.85 -37.71 17.65
N VAL A 13 -19.03 -36.76 17.23
CA VAL A 13 -18.11 -36.00 18.06
C VAL A 13 -18.34 -34.52 17.85
N SER A 14 -18.06 -33.73 18.89
CA SER A 14 -18.12 -32.27 18.78
C SER A 14 -16.98 -31.78 17.91
N THR A 15 -17.26 -30.84 17.01
CA THR A 15 -16.24 -30.15 16.22
C THR A 15 -15.20 -29.39 17.05
N LYS A 16 -15.40 -29.26 18.37
CA LYS A 16 -14.44 -28.65 19.31
C LYS A 16 -13.54 -29.65 20.03
N ALA A 17 -13.76 -30.96 19.87
CA ALA A 17 -13.00 -31.97 20.60
C ALA A 17 -11.64 -32.20 19.93
N VAL A 18 -10.54 -31.96 20.66
CA VAL A 18 -9.16 -32.21 20.20
C VAL A 18 -8.91 -33.72 20.03
N THR A 19 -9.57 -34.54 20.83
CA THR A 19 -9.51 -36.00 20.77
C THR A 19 -10.91 -36.59 20.88
N CYS A 20 -11.15 -37.68 20.15
CA CYS A 20 -12.42 -38.38 20.24
C CYS A 20 -12.57 -39.00 21.64
N PRO A 21 -13.61 -38.66 22.42
CA PRO A 21 -13.82 -39.22 23.76
C PRO A 21 -14.19 -40.71 23.73
N HIS A 22 -14.53 -41.25 22.56
CA HIS A 22 -14.96 -42.64 22.40
C HIS A 22 -13.84 -43.59 22.02
N CYS A 23 -12.84 -43.15 21.25
CA CYS A 23 -11.76 -44.01 20.77
C CYS A 23 -10.36 -43.45 21.02
N GLY A 24 -10.24 -42.19 21.48
CA GLY A 24 -8.95 -41.53 21.70
C GLY A 24 -8.25 -41.03 20.43
N TYR A 25 -8.88 -41.17 19.25
CA TYR A 25 -8.27 -40.68 18.00
C TYR A 25 -8.08 -39.15 18.04
N PRO A 26 -6.87 -38.64 17.74
CA PRO A 26 -6.61 -37.21 17.66
C PRO A 26 -7.31 -36.65 16.44
N LEU A 27 -8.33 -35.83 16.68
CA LEU A 27 -9.02 -35.13 15.61
C LEU A 27 -8.21 -33.86 15.32
N PRO A 28 -7.99 -33.48 14.05
CA PRO A 28 -7.46 -32.17 13.75
C PRO A 28 -8.42 -31.18 14.41
N ALA A 29 -7.93 -30.45 15.41
CA ALA A 29 -8.69 -29.36 16.00
C ALA A 29 -8.85 -28.35 14.88
N ASP A 30 -9.97 -28.43 14.17
CA ASP A 30 -10.33 -27.49 13.13
C ASP A 30 -10.18 -26.11 13.76
N ALA A 31 -9.30 -25.31 13.16
CA ALA A 31 -8.99 -23.96 13.57
C ALA A 31 -10.29 -23.27 14.03
N PRO A 32 -10.26 -22.59 15.19
CA PRO A 32 -11.48 -22.15 15.86
C PRO A 32 -12.38 -21.47 14.84
N PHE A 33 -13.56 -22.06 14.60
CA PHE A 33 -14.58 -21.50 13.72
C PHE A 33 -14.91 -20.12 14.28
N ARG A 34 -14.23 -19.09 13.77
CA ARG A 34 -14.41 -17.72 14.23
C ARG A 34 -15.83 -17.33 13.89
N THR A 35 -16.43 -16.54 14.78
CA THR A 35 -17.65 -15.79 14.48
C THR A 35 -17.53 -15.12 13.11
N PRO A 36 -18.65 -14.91 12.39
CA PRO A 36 -18.63 -14.36 11.05
C PRO A 36 -17.75 -13.11 10.99
N PRO A 37 -16.99 -12.92 9.88
CA PRO A 37 -16.04 -11.83 9.74
C PRO A 37 -16.67 -10.53 10.15
N LYS A 38 -16.05 -9.84 11.11
CA LYS A 38 -16.52 -8.52 11.54
C LYS A 38 -16.37 -7.58 10.35
N PRO A 39 -17.45 -6.93 9.88
CA PRO A 39 -17.33 -5.93 8.83
C PRO A 39 -16.42 -4.80 9.32
N ILE A 40 -15.58 -4.30 8.42
CA ILE A 40 -14.69 -3.17 8.71
C ILE A 40 -15.52 -1.96 9.10
N ASP A 41 -15.10 -1.30 10.18
CA ASP A 41 -15.79 -0.11 10.68
C ASP A 41 -15.62 1.06 9.69
N PRO A 42 -16.73 1.66 9.18
CA PRO A 42 -16.68 2.85 8.34
C PRO A 42 -15.95 4.03 9.00
N SER A 43 -15.94 4.10 10.33
CA SER A 43 -15.22 5.14 11.08
C SER A 43 -13.70 5.05 10.86
N TRP A 44 -13.18 3.84 10.74
CA TRP A 44 -11.76 3.57 10.54
C TRP A 44 -11.33 3.91 9.11
N THR A 45 -12.12 3.51 8.12
CA THR A 45 -11.86 3.84 6.70
C THR A 45 -11.90 5.35 6.47
N ALA A 46 -12.89 6.04 7.05
CA ALA A 46 -12.97 7.50 7.00
C ALA A 46 -11.75 8.19 7.63
N LYS A 47 -11.24 7.66 8.76
CA LYS A 47 -10.02 8.16 9.39
C LYS A 47 -8.80 8.00 8.48
N TYR A 48 -8.65 6.84 7.82
CA TYR A 48 -7.53 6.58 6.92
C TYR A 48 -7.60 7.46 5.66
N GLU A 49 -8.79 7.62 5.07
CA GLU A 49 -9.03 8.53 3.96
C GLU A 49 -8.70 9.99 4.31
N ALA A 50 -9.01 10.42 5.54
CA ALA A 50 -8.68 11.77 6.02
C ALA A 50 -7.16 11.99 6.12
N ILE A 51 -6.40 11.00 6.60
CA ILE A 51 -4.93 11.07 6.65
C ILE A 51 -4.35 11.21 5.23
N ILE A 52 -4.85 10.41 4.28
CA ILE A 52 -4.39 10.46 2.89
C ILE A 52 -4.75 11.81 2.25
N ARG A 53 -5.97 12.32 2.51
CA ARG A 53 -6.40 13.63 2.01
C ARG A 53 -5.49 14.76 2.50
N LYS A 54 -5.10 14.75 3.78
CA LYS A 54 -4.15 15.72 4.34
C LYS A 54 -2.78 15.63 3.67
N ARG A 55 -2.27 14.42 3.44
CA ARG A 55 -0.98 14.22 2.73
C ARG A 55 -1.03 14.76 1.30
N LYS A 56 -2.14 14.52 0.58
CA LYS A 56 -2.36 15.07 -0.77
C LYS A 56 -2.34 16.60 -0.76
N VAL A 57 -3.10 17.23 0.15
CA VAL A 57 -3.14 18.70 0.26
C VAL A 57 -1.75 19.25 0.56
N TRP A 58 -1.00 18.63 1.47
CA TRP A 58 0.35 19.09 1.82
C TRP A 58 1.32 19.04 0.63
N HIS A 59 1.28 17.99 -0.20
CA HIS A 59 2.10 17.93 -1.41
C HIS A 59 1.71 19.00 -2.45
N TRP A 60 0.43 19.28 -2.62
CA TRP A 60 -0.01 20.37 -3.50
C TRP A 60 0.42 21.74 -2.96
N VAL A 61 0.30 21.98 -1.66
CA VAL A 61 0.78 23.22 -1.02
C VAL A 61 2.28 23.37 -1.20
N ALA A 62 3.06 22.31 -0.96
CA ALA A 62 4.50 22.32 -1.17
C ALA A 62 4.87 22.61 -2.63
N PHE A 63 4.16 22.00 -3.60
CA PHE A 63 4.38 22.27 -5.02
C PHE A 63 4.13 23.74 -5.38
N TRP A 64 2.99 24.31 -4.98
CA TRP A 64 2.69 25.72 -5.24
C TRP A 64 3.65 26.67 -4.54
N LEU A 65 4.09 26.36 -3.32
CA LEU A 65 5.11 27.14 -2.61
C LEU A 65 6.44 27.12 -3.36
N THR A 66 6.89 25.96 -3.85
CA THR A 66 8.14 25.86 -4.64
C THR A 66 8.05 26.64 -5.95
N LEU A 67 6.89 26.60 -6.62
CA LEU A 67 6.67 27.32 -7.88
C LEU A 67 6.60 28.84 -7.66
N ALA A 68 5.97 29.29 -6.58
CA ALA A 68 5.93 30.71 -6.21
C ALA A 68 7.33 31.26 -5.87
N LEU A 69 8.14 30.51 -5.12
CA LEU A 69 9.53 30.88 -4.82
C LEU A 69 10.38 30.92 -6.09
N PHE A 70 10.19 29.97 -7.02
CA PHE A 70 10.89 29.99 -8.30
C PHE A 70 10.48 31.18 -9.19
N ALA A 71 9.19 31.51 -9.24
CA ALA A 71 8.70 32.67 -9.98
C ALA A 71 9.24 33.99 -9.40
N LEU A 72 9.30 34.11 -8.06
CA LEU A 72 9.93 35.23 -7.38
C LEU A 72 11.43 35.33 -7.73
N PHE A 73 12.14 34.21 -7.74
CA PHE A 73 13.55 34.18 -8.15
C PHE A 73 13.75 34.64 -9.59
N LEU A 74 12.94 34.15 -10.54
CA LEU A 74 12.99 34.60 -11.93
C LEU A 74 12.65 36.09 -12.06
N TYR A 75 11.67 36.59 -11.31
CA TYR A 75 11.34 38.00 -11.26
C TYR A 75 12.53 38.84 -10.79
N LEU A 76 13.20 38.45 -9.70
CA LEU A 76 14.41 39.14 -9.22
C LEU A 76 15.52 39.14 -10.27
N CYS A 77 15.77 38.02 -10.95
CA CYS A 77 16.74 37.93 -12.05
C CYS A 77 16.38 38.83 -13.26
N LEU A 78 15.08 39.04 -13.51
CA LEU A 78 14.62 39.95 -14.58
C LEU A 78 14.71 41.42 -14.17
N PHE A 79 14.43 41.75 -12.91
CA PHE A 79 14.56 43.11 -12.38
C PHE A 79 16.02 43.55 -12.31
N ASP A 80 16.93 42.67 -11.92
CA ASP A 80 18.36 42.97 -11.90
C ASP A 80 18.89 43.30 -13.30
N LYS A 81 18.32 42.67 -14.35
CA LYS A 81 18.57 43.03 -15.77
C LYS A 81 18.04 44.40 -16.19
N ILE A 82 16.99 44.91 -15.53
CA ILE A 82 16.43 46.23 -15.84
C ILE A 82 17.38 47.32 -15.31
N ASP A 83 17.93 47.14 -14.10
CA ASP A 83 18.86 48.11 -13.49
C ASP A 83 20.30 48.02 -14.04
N THR A 84 20.79 46.84 -14.42
CA THR A 84 22.11 46.70 -15.07
C THR A 84 22.20 47.30 -16.47
N SER A 85 21.10 47.77 -17.06
CA SER A 85 21.16 48.56 -18.30
C SER A 85 21.77 49.97 -18.10
N VAL A 86 21.88 50.44 -16.84
CA VAL A 86 22.40 51.77 -16.50
C VAL A 86 23.84 51.74 -15.94
N TYR A 87 24.33 50.59 -15.46
CA TYR A 87 25.74 50.43 -15.03
C TYR A 87 26.54 49.68 -16.08
N THR A 88 27.28 50.46 -16.85
CA THR A 88 28.09 50.02 -17.98
C THR A 88 29.21 49.05 -17.58
N PHE A 89 29.37 48.04 -18.45
CA PHE A 89 30.63 47.72 -19.11
C PHE A 89 31.81 47.23 -18.25
N ARG A 90 32.18 45.95 -18.49
CA ARG A 90 33.52 45.35 -18.31
C ARG A 90 33.83 44.75 -16.93
N ASP A 91 33.34 43.51 -16.69
CA ASP A 91 34.21 42.37 -16.31
C ASP A 91 33.50 41.03 -16.01
N SER A 92 32.18 40.94 -15.92
CA SER A 92 31.56 39.70 -15.41
C SER A 92 30.97 38.78 -16.51
N TYR A 93 31.84 38.03 -17.19
CA TYR A 93 31.43 36.87 -18.01
C TYR A 93 31.36 35.56 -17.20
N GLU A 94 32.09 35.46 -16.07
CA GLU A 94 32.07 34.29 -15.18
C GLU A 94 30.73 34.12 -14.42
N THR A 95 30.02 35.21 -14.11
CA THR A 95 28.79 35.11 -13.29
C THR A 95 27.58 34.57 -14.06
N LYS A 96 27.56 34.63 -15.40
CA LYS A 96 26.38 34.22 -16.20
C LYS A 96 26.16 32.71 -16.23
N GLU A 97 27.21 31.90 -16.13
CA GLU A 97 27.08 30.44 -16.14
C GLU A 97 26.46 29.91 -14.83
N GLU A 98 26.78 30.55 -13.69
CA GLU A 98 26.26 30.15 -12.37
C GLU A 98 24.75 30.38 -12.26
N TRP A 99 24.25 31.52 -12.76
CA TRP A 99 22.81 31.83 -12.74
C TRP A 99 21.99 30.87 -13.61
N LEU A 100 22.53 30.48 -14.77
CA LEU A 100 21.87 29.49 -15.64
C LEU A 100 21.80 28.12 -14.94
N ALA A 101 22.90 27.67 -14.34
CA ALA A 101 22.95 26.41 -13.59
C ALA A 101 21.94 26.39 -12.43
N LEU A 102 21.85 27.45 -11.64
CA LEU A 102 20.87 27.57 -10.56
C LEU A 102 19.43 27.49 -11.07
N SER A 103 19.11 28.20 -12.16
CA SER A 103 17.77 28.15 -12.76
C SER A 103 17.39 26.73 -13.22
N CYS A 104 18.34 25.98 -13.79
CA CYS A 104 18.16 24.60 -14.20
C CYS A 104 17.91 23.66 -13.01
N VAL A 105 18.64 23.84 -11.89
CA VAL A 105 18.45 23.05 -10.67
C VAL A 105 17.07 23.28 -10.06
N PHE A 106 16.62 24.54 -9.97
CA PHE A 106 15.27 24.86 -9.48
C PHE A 106 14.16 24.36 -10.41
N GLY A 107 14.37 24.45 -11.72
CA GLY A 107 13.47 23.88 -12.72
C GLY A 107 13.33 22.35 -12.55
N ALA A 108 14.45 21.65 -12.38
CA ALA A 108 14.46 20.21 -12.13
C ALA A 108 13.73 19.86 -10.82
N PHE A 109 13.96 20.61 -9.74
CA PHE A 109 13.28 20.39 -8.47
C PHE A 109 11.76 20.60 -8.57
N SER A 110 11.32 21.60 -9.34
CA SER A 110 9.91 21.87 -9.61
C SER A 110 9.24 20.72 -10.39
N ILE A 111 9.95 20.14 -11.37
CA ILE A 111 9.47 18.98 -12.14
C ILE A 111 9.36 17.74 -11.23
N ILE A 112 10.35 17.50 -10.37
CA ILE A 112 10.32 16.39 -9.40
C ILE A 112 9.14 16.56 -8.44
N SER A 113 8.97 17.77 -7.88
CA SER A 113 7.85 18.12 -7.00
C SER A 113 6.49 17.88 -7.66
N LEU A 114 6.34 18.29 -8.93
CA LEU A 114 5.15 18.03 -9.74
C LEU A 114 4.91 16.52 -9.94
N GLY A 115 5.96 15.76 -10.23
CA GLY A 115 5.88 14.30 -10.37
C GLY A 115 5.38 13.62 -9.09
N PHE A 116 5.83 14.09 -7.92
CA PHE A 116 5.33 13.62 -6.62
C PHE A 116 3.88 14.05 -6.35
N ALA A 117 3.49 15.28 -6.69
CA ALA A 117 2.12 15.76 -6.53
C ALA A 117 1.14 14.96 -7.42
N ILE A 118 1.48 14.73 -8.69
CA ILE A 118 0.70 13.92 -9.62
C ILE A 118 0.67 12.46 -9.13
N GLY A 119 1.82 11.91 -8.73
CA GLY A 119 1.91 10.55 -8.23
C GLY A 119 1.04 10.31 -6.99
N THR A 120 1.06 11.22 -6.03
CA THR A 120 0.22 11.12 -4.82
C THR A 120 -1.26 11.34 -5.11
N SER A 121 -1.62 12.04 -6.20
CA SER A 121 -3.01 12.22 -6.61
C SER A 121 -3.67 10.96 -7.19
N ALA A 122 -2.88 9.97 -7.60
CA ALA A 122 -3.38 8.74 -8.22
C ALA A 122 -4.39 8.01 -7.31
N ARG A 123 -5.35 7.35 -7.97
CA ARG A 123 -6.50 6.73 -7.30
C ARG A 123 -6.04 5.63 -6.34
N LEU A 124 -6.58 5.67 -5.13
CA LEU A 124 -6.55 4.55 -4.21
C LEU A 124 -7.43 3.46 -4.81
N LYS A 125 -6.88 2.26 -4.96
CA LYS A 125 -7.69 1.08 -5.28
C LYS A 125 -7.78 0.24 -4.02
N MET A 126 -9.00 0.10 -3.51
CA MET A 126 -9.30 -0.76 -2.37
C MET A 126 -9.71 -2.13 -2.90
N TYR A 127 -9.15 -3.17 -2.29
CA TYR A 127 -9.55 -4.54 -2.50
C TYR A 127 -9.94 -5.13 -1.15
N THR A 128 -11.12 -5.75 -1.10
CA THR A 128 -11.63 -6.38 0.11
C THR A 128 -11.91 -7.83 -0.21
N GLU A 129 -11.31 -8.74 0.54
CA GLU A 129 -11.53 -10.18 0.45
C GLU A 129 -11.70 -10.76 1.86
N THR A 130 -12.52 -11.81 1.98
CA THR A 130 -12.73 -12.52 3.25
C THR A 130 -11.96 -13.83 3.24
N LEU A 131 -11.07 -14.02 4.20
CA LEU A 131 -10.19 -15.19 4.27
C LEU A 131 -10.27 -15.78 5.67
N CYS A 132 -10.64 -17.06 5.78
CA CYS A 132 -10.75 -17.76 7.07
C CYS A 132 -11.55 -17.01 8.14
N GLY A 133 -12.59 -16.26 7.72
CA GLY A 133 -13.41 -15.47 8.64
C GLY A 133 -12.81 -14.12 9.04
N TYR A 134 -11.73 -13.67 8.40
CA TYR A 134 -11.18 -12.32 8.54
C TYR A 134 -11.51 -11.47 7.33
N THR A 135 -11.86 -10.20 7.53
CA THR A 135 -11.93 -9.22 6.44
C THR A 135 -10.56 -8.60 6.24
N VAL A 136 -9.97 -8.83 5.06
CA VAL A 136 -8.68 -8.29 4.67
C VAL A 136 -8.89 -7.21 3.63
N VAL A 137 -8.34 -6.03 3.89
CA VAL A 137 -8.36 -4.91 2.96
C VAL A 137 -6.96 -4.50 2.58
N VAL A 138 -6.75 -4.42 1.27
CA VAL A 138 -5.50 -3.92 0.68
C VAL A 138 -5.77 -2.53 0.10
N TYR A 139 -5.11 -1.54 0.67
CA TYR A 139 -5.04 -0.19 0.11
C TYR A 139 -3.81 -0.11 -0.78
N LEU A 140 -4.01 0.14 -2.08
CA LEU A 140 -2.92 0.43 -3.00
C LEU A 140 -2.82 1.94 -3.23
N GLU A 141 -1.76 2.54 -2.67
CA GLU A 141 -1.30 3.88 -3.04
C GLU A 141 -0.29 3.78 -4.19
N LEU A 142 0.21 4.91 -4.70
CA LEU A 142 1.14 4.91 -5.83
C LEU A 142 2.51 4.31 -5.47
N THR A 143 3.01 4.62 -4.27
CA THR A 143 4.33 4.20 -3.79
C THR A 143 4.24 3.13 -2.71
N LEU A 144 3.20 3.17 -1.89
CA LEU A 144 2.99 2.27 -0.77
C LEU A 144 1.71 1.46 -0.97
N ALA A 145 1.67 0.29 -0.36
CA ALA A 145 0.46 -0.47 -0.17
C ALA A 145 0.39 -0.89 1.29
N THR A 146 -0.83 -0.84 1.83
CA THR A 146 -1.12 -1.09 3.24
C THR A 146 -2.10 -2.24 3.32
N LEU A 147 -1.74 -3.24 4.11
CA LEU A 147 -2.56 -4.42 4.37
C LEU A 147 -3.19 -4.28 5.76
N ILE A 148 -4.52 -4.36 5.79
CA ILE A 148 -5.31 -4.26 7.01
C ILE A 148 -6.12 -5.54 7.18
N VAL A 149 -6.15 -6.03 8.41
CA VAL A 149 -6.93 -7.19 8.83
C VAL A 149 -7.74 -6.77 10.05
N GLU A 150 -9.07 -6.85 9.97
CA GLU A 150 -9.99 -6.55 11.09
C GLU A 150 -9.64 -5.25 11.85
N ASP A 151 -9.58 -4.12 11.13
CA ASP A 151 -9.28 -2.78 11.67
C ASP A 151 -7.83 -2.56 12.19
N GLN A 152 -6.93 -3.54 12.02
CA GLN A 152 -5.51 -3.41 12.36
C GLN A 152 -4.61 -3.34 11.13
N VAL A 153 -3.67 -2.39 11.13
CA VAL A 153 -2.62 -2.31 10.10
C VAL A 153 -1.58 -3.39 10.38
N VAL A 154 -1.56 -4.42 9.55
CA VAL A 154 -0.62 -5.54 9.70
C VAL A 154 0.72 -5.21 9.05
N ALA A 155 0.71 -4.55 7.89
CA ALA A 155 1.93 -4.24 7.17
C ALA A 155 1.80 -3.01 6.26
N ASN A 156 2.91 -2.27 6.13
CA ASN A 156 3.14 -1.24 5.12
C ASN A 156 4.29 -1.66 4.22
N PHE A 157 4.13 -1.58 2.91
CA PHE A 157 5.16 -2.03 1.97
C PHE A 157 5.19 -1.18 0.71
N PHE A 158 6.35 -1.14 0.06
CA PHE A 158 6.47 -0.48 -1.23
C PHE A 158 5.72 -1.26 -2.30
N ARG A 159 4.91 -0.55 -3.09
CA ARG A 159 4.08 -1.10 -4.16
C ARG A 159 4.89 -2.00 -5.09
N ARG A 160 6.07 -1.55 -5.54
CA ARG A 160 6.95 -2.33 -6.44
C ARG A 160 7.32 -3.71 -5.87
N THR A 161 7.52 -3.80 -4.56
CA THR A 161 7.89 -5.05 -3.90
C THR A 161 6.71 -6.01 -3.86
N PHE A 162 5.51 -5.50 -3.59
CA PHE A 162 4.27 -6.28 -3.52
C PHE A 162 3.92 -6.98 -4.84
N PHE A 163 4.02 -6.26 -5.96
CA PHE A 163 3.74 -6.83 -7.28
C PHE A 163 4.74 -7.92 -7.70
N ARG A 164 5.97 -7.90 -7.15
CA ARG A 164 7.05 -8.79 -7.62
C ARG A 164 7.30 -9.99 -6.72
N LYS A 165 7.20 -9.82 -5.41
CA LYS A 165 7.60 -10.84 -4.42
C LYS A 165 6.46 -11.32 -3.52
N GLY A 166 5.26 -10.79 -3.66
CA GLY A 166 4.18 -10.96 -2.68
C GLY A 166 4.61 -10.53 -1.28
N LEU A 167 3.80 -10.82 -0.28
CA LEU A 167 4.01 -10.41 1.10
C LEU A 167 3.60 -11.54 2.04
N ALA A 168 4.53 -11.98 2.88
CA ALA A 168 4.19 -12.78 4.04
C ALA A 168 3.74 -11.86 5.18
N ALA A 169 2.58 -12.14 5.74
CA ALA A 169 2.04 -11.45 6.90
C ALA A 169 1.51 -12.50 7.90
N LYS A 170 1.22 -12.07 9.12
CA LYS A 170 0.62 -12.93 10.14
C LYS A 170 -0.75 -12.41 10.50
N LEU A 171 -1.71 -13.31 10.61
CA LEU A 171 -3.04 -13.01 11.13
C LEU A 171 -2.98 -12.78 12.65
N PRO A 172 -4.02 -12.19 13.27
CA PRO A 172 -4.12 -12.01 14.72
C PRO A 172 -4.02 -13.31 15.55
N ASP A 173 -4.22 -14.47 14.94
CA ASP A 173 -3.97 -15.80 15.54
C ASP A 173 -2.56 -16.35 15.29
N ASP A 174 -1.62 -15.49 14.88
CA ASP A 174 -0.25 -15.87 14.49
C ASP A 174 -0.16 -16.79 13.26
N THR A 175 -1.27 -17.06 12.57
CA THR A 175 -1.26 -17.87 11.35
C THR A 175 -0.52 -17.12 10.24
N PRO A 176 0.54 -17.71 9.64
CA PRO A 176 1.19 -17.09 8.51
C PRO A 176 0.29 -17.16 7.27
N TYR A 177 0.27 -16.09 6.50
CA TYR A 177 -0.38 -16.05 5.19
C TYR A 177 0.46 -15.24 4.22
N TYR A 178 0.27 -15.50 2.94
CA TYR A 178 1.01 -14.87 1.88
C TYR A 178 0.04 -14.23 0.88
N VAL A 179 0.30 -12.96 0.54
CA VAL A 179 -0.51 -12.17 -0.37
C VAL A 179 0.30 -11.85 -1.61
N ARG A 180 -0.20 -12.19 -2.79
CA ARG A 180 0.44 -11.84 -4.07
C ARG A 180 -0.57 -11.13 -4.95
N TYR A 181 -0.14 -10.09 -5.65
CA TYR A 181 -1.00 -9.45 -6.64
C TYR A 181 -0.72 -10.04 -8.02
N LYS A 182 -1.73 -10.69 -8.61
CA LYS A 182 -1.65 -11.32 -9.94
C LYS A 182 -2.93 -10.99 -10.71
N ASN A 183 -2.81 -10.71 -12.01
CA ASN A 183 -3.96 -10.48 -12.91
C ASN A 183 -5.00 -9.46 -12.43
N GLY A 184 -4.58 -8.42 -11.69
CA GLY A 184 -5.48 -7.37 -11.22
C GLY A 184 -6.22 -7.68 -9.91
N ARG A 185 -5.94 -8.81 -9.27
CA ARG A 185 -6.51 -9.24 -7.99
C ARG A 185 -5.40 -9.59 -6.98
N ALA A 186 -5.72 -9.47 -5.70
CA ALA A 186 -4.90 -10.00 -4.63
C ALA A 186 -5.27 -11.47 -4.42
N GLU A 187 -4.31 -12.37 -4.63
CA GLU A 187 -4.40 -13.79 -4.32
C GLU A 187 -3.79 -14.03 -2.95
N PHE A 188 -4.43 -14.88 -2.15
CA PHE A 188 -4.04 -15.17 -0.78
C PHE A 188 -3.79 -16.68 -0.65
N SER A 189 -2.64 -17.07 -0.09
CA SER A 189 -2.26 -18.46 0.15
C SER A 189 -1.74 -18.65 1.58
N PHE A 190 -1.92 -19.84 2.16
CA PHE A 190 -1.42 -20.16 3.51
C PHE A 190 0.06 -20.58 3.52
N SER A 191 0.63 -20.89 2.35
CA SER A 191 2.04 -21.23 2.19
C SER A 191 2.64 -20.45 1.01
N PRO A 192 3.91 -20.00 1.12
CA PRO A 192 4.62 -19.37 0.02
C PRO A 192 4.91 -20.33 -1.14
N PHE A 193 4.86 -21.66 -0.90
CA PHE A 193 5.04 -22.70 -1.92
C PHE A 193 3.74 -23.01 -2.69
N ASP A 194 2.58 -22.96 -2.02
CA ASP A 194 1.29 -23.32 -2.64
C ASP A 194 0.85 -22.30 -3.71
N ALA A 195 1.40 -21.08 -3.67
CA ALA A 195 1.10 -20.02 -4.64
C ALA A 195 1.75 -20.27 -6.02
N GLU A 196 2.73 -21.17 -6.10
CA GLU A 196 3.40 -21.51 -7.37
C GLU A 196 2.72 -22.70 -8.06
N GLU A 197 2.18 -23.64 -7.27
CA GLU A 197 1.56 -24.88 -7.77
C GLU A 197 0.12 -24.69 -8.28
N ASN A 198 -0.62 -23.71 -7.74
CA ASN A 198 -2.00 -23.43 -8.17
C ASN A 198 -2.10 -22.57 -9.45
N SER A 199 -0.99 -22.40 -10.18
CA SER A 199 -0.90 -21.62 -11.43
C SER A 199 -1.15 -22.46 -12.69
N THR A 200 -1.27 -23.78 -12.56
CA THR A 200 -1.37 -24.71 -13.70
C THR A 200 -2.78 -25.22 -13.97
N ASP A 201 -3.72 -25.07 -13.04
CA ASP A 201 -5.11 -25.52 -13.21
C ASP A 201 -6.08 -24.34 -13.38
N LYS A 202 -6.09 -23.76 -14.59
CA LYS A 202 -7.27 -23.14 -15.24
C LYS A 202 -6.89 -22.58 -16.61
N ILE A 203 -6.49 -23.48 -17.51
CA ILE A 203 -6.72 -23.28 -18.95
C ILE A 203 -7.33 -24.59 -19.47
N THR A 204 -8.63 -24.74 -19.23
CA THR A 204 -9.46 -25.63 -20.05
C THR A 204 -10.05 -24.76 -21.17
N PHE A 205 -9.59 -25.03 -22.39
CA PHE A 205 -10.19 -24.56 -23.64
C PHE A 205 -11.58 -25.18 -23.84
#